data_AF-A0A922M3R6-F1
#
_entry.id   AF-A0A922M3R6-F1
#
_cell.length_a   1.000
_cell.length_b   1.000
_cell.length_c   1.000
_cell.angle_alpha   90.00
_cell.angle_beta   90.00
_cell.angle_gamma   90.00
#
_symmetry.space_group_name_H-M   'P 1'
#
loop_
_entity.id
_entity.type
_entity.pdbx_description
1 polymer ?
#
loop_
_entity_poly.entity_id
_entity_poly.type
_entity_poly.pdbx_seq_one_letter_code
_entity_poly.pdbx_strand_id
1 'polypeptide(L)'
;MAPILYKIDASPPANAVRILSDIIGLELEVRDVNFGVLEHKSPEHLKLNPMVYGGDKSESLYPSDVRTRALVDQCMFFNVGIFFIRLKVIVLPALFGDLDGPTEKHKADIDEAYGIVEAYLAKNKYVAADHLTIADLSVGATAISMHPLHKLDPANCKMAPLLYKSNTSPPANARNPMGTIPTLIDGDFIISESHATMKYLLSVYSGGELRESLYPSDVRTRALVDQCMFFNAGVFFLKLLGCILPAVFGDLDGPTEQHKLEIDAAYSVLEAYLKDHKFPLTAAWMSRLEEHPSFKKILLPGVKILDELANAAWQKNRK
;
A
#
# COMPACT_ATOMS: atom_id res chain seq x y z
N MET A 1 -7.28 13.26 26.79
CA MET A 1 -8.35 13.29 25.77
C MET A 1 -8.27 11.99 25.00
N ALA A 2 -9.40 11.34 24.75
CA ALA A 2 -9.44 10.15 23.90
C ALA A 2 -8.97 10.52 22.48
N PRO A 3 -8.17 9.66 21.82
CA PRO A 3 -7.85 9.88 20.41
C PRO A 3 -9.11 9.81 19.55
N ILE A 4 -9.16 10.63 18.50
CA ILE A 4 -10.32 10.75 17.62
C ILE A 4 -10.11 9.90 16.36
N LEU A 5 -11.05 9.02 16.03
CA LEU A 5 -11.08 8.26 14.79
C LEU A 5 -12.24 8.71 13.91
N TYR A 6 -11.91 9.23 12.73
CA TYR A 6 -12.89 9.50 11.68
C TYR A 6 -13.08 8.26 10.80
N LYS A 7 -14.32 7.78 10.67
CA LYS A 7 -14.61 6.50 10.00
C LYS A 7 -15.95 6.46 9.27
N ILE A 8 -16.15 5.37 8.54
CA ILE A 8 -17.47 4.78 8.25
C ILE A 8 -17.39 3.30 8.64
N ASP A 9 -18.47 2.70 9.14
CA ASP A 9 -18.48 1.28 9.55
C ASP A 9 -18.19 0.31 8.39
N ALA A 10 -18.47 0.72 7.16
CA ALA A 10 -18.17 -0.06 5.97
C ALA A 10 -16.69 -0.01 5.54
N SER A 11 -15.84 0.79 6.19
CA SER A 11 -14.43 0.96 5.79
C SER A 11 -13.54 -0.12 6.42
N PRO A 12 -12.93 -1.01 5.62
CA PRO A 12 -12.00 -2.02 6.14
C PRO A 12 -10.81 -1.43 6.93
N PRO A 13 -10.09 -0.41 6.45
CA PRO A 13 -8.97 0.13 7.22
C PRO A 13 -9.42 0.82 8.52
N ALA A 14 -10.59 1.45 8.55
CA ALA A 14 -11.12 2.03 9.79
C ALA A 14 -11.54 0.94 10.79
N ASN A 15 -12.09 -0.18 10.31
CA ASN A 15 -12.43 -1.31 11.16
C ASN A 15 -11.18 -2.00 11.73
N ALA A 16 -10.07 -2.09 10.98
CA ALA A 16 -8.82 -2.60 11.52
C ALA A 16 -8.32 -1.76 12.72
N VAL A 17 -8.43 -0.43 12.65
CA VAL A 17 -8.09 0.47 13.77
C VAL A 17 -9.02 0.25 14.97
N ARG A 18 -10.32 0.08 14.74
CA ARG A 18 -11.32 -0.16 15.80
C ARG A 18 -11.15 -1.51 16.49
N ILE A 19 -10.83 -2.55 15.71
CA ILE A 19 -10.51 -3.87 16.26
C ILE A 19 -9.25 -3.77 17.13
N LEU A 20 -8.22 -3.07 16.66
CA LEU A 20 -7.02 -2.86 17.46
C LEU A 20 -7.32 -2.10 18.75
N SER A 21 -8.11 -1.01 18.69
CA SER A 21 -8.45 -0.23 19.88
C SER A 21 -9.21 -1.04 20.92
N ASP A 22 -10.15 -1.88 20.48
CA ASP A 22 -10.87 -2.82 21.33
C ASP A 22 -9.92 -3.83 21.98
N ILE A 23 -9.05 -4.47 21.18
CA ILE A 23 -8.07 -5.44 21.67
C ILE A 23 -7.18 -4.83 22.76
N ILE A 24 -6.72 -3.59 22.60
CA ILE A 24 -5.82 -2.94 23.57
C ILE A 24 -6.55 -2.21 24.70
N GLY A 25 -7.90 -2.21 24.71
CA GLY A 25 -8.70 -1.50 25.71
C GLY A 25 -8.61 0.02 25.61
N LEU A 26 -8.36 0.56 24.42
CA LEU A 26 -8.29 2.00 24.17
C LEU A 26 -9.64 2.54 23.73
N GLU A 27 -10.18 3.49 24.50
CA GLU A 27 -11.36 4.24 24.11
C GLU A 27 -11.01 5.29 23.03
N LEU A 28 -11.73 5.24 21.91
CA LEU A 28 -11.63 6.22 20.82
C LEU A 28 -12.89 7.09 20.80
N GLU A 29 -12.71 8.39 20.58
CA GLU A 29 -13.81 9.25 20.15
C GLU A 29 -14.06 9.00 18.66
N VAL A 30 -15.21 8.41 18.32
CA VAL A 30 -15.52 8.02 16.93
C VAL A 30 -16.40 9.08 16.26
N ARG A 31 -15.99 9.54 15.07
CA ARG A 31 -16.73 10.51 14.24
C ARG A 31 -17.04 9.90 12.88
N ASP A 32 -18.33 9.84 12.52
CA ASP A 32 -18.74 9.34 11.21
C ASP A 32 -18.44 10.35 10.11
N VAL A 33 -18.01 9.84 8.95
CA VAL A 33 -17.72 10.62 7.74
C VAL A 33 -18.68 10.20 6.65
N ASN A 34 -19.37 11.17 6.05
CA ASN A 34 -20.31 10.93 4.96
C ASN A 34 -19.57 10.80 3.61
N PHE A 35 -19.40 9.54 3.18
CA PHE A 35 -18.78 9.23 1.88
C PHE A 35 -19.66 9.60 0.68
N GLY A 36 -20.99 9.58 0.82
CA GLY A 36 -21.92 9.87 -0.27
C GLY A 36 -21.82 11.32 -0.77
N VAL A 37 -21.38 12.24 0.08
CA VAL A 37 -21.12 13.65 -0.28
C VAL A 37 -19.62 13.99 -0.33
N LEU A 38 -18.75 12.97 -0.33
CA LEU A 38 -17.30 13.12 -0.35
C LEU A 38 -16.73 14.00 0.80
N GLU A 39 -17.29 13.91 2.01
CA GLU A 39 -16.85 14.72 3.16
C GLU A 39 -15.35 14.53 3.48
N HIS A 40 -14.83 13.32 3.26
CA HIS A 40 -13.41 12.97 3.38
C HIS A 40 -12.48 13.76 2.43
N LYS A 41 -13.03 14.41 1.40
CA LYS A 41 -12.31 15.30 0.48
C LYS A 41 -12.50 16.79 0.80
N SER A 42 -13.23 17.13 1.86
CA SER A 42 -13.42 18.53 2.25
C SER A 42 -12.10 19.17 2.71
N PRO A 43 -11.91 20.49 2.51
CA PRO A 43 -10.73 21.20 3.01
C PRO A 43 -10.53 21.09 4.52
N GLU A 44 -11.59 20.83 5.29
CA GLU A 44 -11.54 20.66 6.74
C GLU A 44 -11.01 19.27 7.11
N HIS A 45 -11.46 18.22 6.41
CA HIS A 45 -11.01 16.85 6.63
C HIS A 45 -9.56 16.60 6.16
N LEU A 46 -9.17 17.18 5.01
CA LEU A 46 -7.80 17.08 4.49
C LEU A 46 -6.74 17.74 5.40
N LYS A 47 -7.16 18.57 6.37
CA LYS A 47 -6.28 19.23 7.35
C LYS A 47 -6.08 18.44 8.64
N LEU A 48 -6.81 17.34 8.84
CA LEU A 48 -6.78 16.56 10.08
C LEU A 48 -5.61 15.58 10.07
N ASN A 49 -4.53 15.94 10.77
CA ASN A 49 -3.52 14.96 11.21
C ASN A 49 -2.63 15.52 12.33
N PRO A 50 -2.85 15.17 13.61
CA PRO A 50 -1.99 14.14 14.24
C PRO A 50 -2.67 13.33 15.40
N MET A 51 -2.02 12.22 15.85
CA MET A 51 -1.67 11.88 17.27
C MET A 51 -1.82 10.39 17.75
N VAL A 52 -0.75 9.93 18.43
CA VAL A 52 -0.44 8.86 19.45
C VAL A 52 -1.28 7.58 19.63
N TYR A 53 -0.60 6.42 19.60
CA TYR A 53 -1.07 5.12 20.13
C TYR A 53 0.08 4.22 20.64
N GLY A 54 -0.21 3.34 21.61
CA GLY A 54 0.72 2.29 22.08
C GLY A 54 0.53 1.91 23.56
N GLY A 55 -0.44 1.04 23.86
CA GLY A 55 -0.64 0.48 25.20
C GLY A 55 0.16 -0.82 25.44
N ASP A 56 -0.11 -1.50 26.56
CA ASP A 56 0.67 -2.66 27.06
C ASP A 56 0.75 -3.86 26.11
N LYS A 57 -0.15 -3.97 25.12
CA LYS A 57 -0.15 -5.04 24.10
C LYS A 57 0.71 -4.71 22.88
N SER A 58 1.35 -3.55 22.82
CA SER A 58 2.11 -3.10 21.64
C SER A 58 3.19 -4.08 21.23
N GLU A 59 3.93 -4.66 22.18
CA GLU A 59 5.02 -5.59 21.86
C GLU A 59 4.52 -6.93 21.30
N SER A 60 3.33 -7.37 21.70
CA SER A 60 2.73 -8.59 21.13
C SER A 60 2.12 -8.35 19.75
N LEU A 61 1.49 -7.20 19.52
CA LEU A 61 0.75 -6.94 18.28
C LEU A 61 1.61 -6.30 17.18
N TYR A 62 2.67 -5.59 17.58
CA TYR A 62 3.64 -4.98 16.67
C TYR A 62 5.05 -5.12 17.28
N PRO A 63 5.65 -6.33 17.23
CA PRO A 63 6.91 -6.64 17.89
C PRO A 63 8.03 -5.68 17.55
N SER A 64 8.89 -5.34 18.51
CA SER A 64 10.06 -4.46 18.33
C SER A 64 11.24 -5.15 17.66
N ASP A 65 11.29 -6.49 17.71
CA ASP A 65 12.25 -7.28 16.95
C ASP A 65 12.24 -6.88 15.47
N VAL A 66 13.41 -6.52 14.96
CA VAL A 66 13.55 -5.87 13.65
C VAL A 66 13.10 -6.78 12.51
N ARG A 67 13.41 -8.08 12.59
CA ARG A 67 13.04 -9.05 11.55
C ARG A 67 11.53 -9.28 11.54
N THR A 68 10.95 -9.53 12.70
CA THR A 68 9.51 -9.76 12.86
C THR A 68 8.71 -8.52 12.46
N ARG A 69 9.13 -7.33 12.92
CA ARG A 69 8.49 -6.05 12.54
C ARG A 69 8.49 -5.83 11.04
N ALA A 70 9.60 -6.14 10.38
CA ALA A 70 9.72 -5.96 8.95
C ALA A 70 8.79 -6.90 8.15
N LEU A 71 8.55 -8.13 8.63
CA LEU A 71 7.54 -9.02 8.05
C LEU A 71 6.11 -8.52 8.29
N VAL A 72 5.82 -7.97 9.47
CA VAL A 72 4.52 -7.33 9.76
C VAL A 72 4.29 -6.15 8.83
N ASP A 73 5.28 -5.27 8.66
CA ASP A 73 5.24 -4.16 7.73
C ASP A 73 5.03 -4.63 6.28
N GLN A 74 5.76 -5.66 5.85
CA GLN A 74 5.61 -6.25 4.51
C GLN A 74 4.15 -6.63 4.23
N CYS A 75 3.51 -7.33 5.17
CA CYS A 75 2.12 -7.75 5.02
C CYS A 75 1.15 -6.55 4.98
N MET A 76 1.42 -5.50 5.75
CA MET A 76 0.62 -4.27 5.70
C MET A 76 0.79 -3.51 4.37
N PHE A 77 2.01 -3.45 3.82
CA PHE A 77 2.25 -2.83 2.51
C PHE A 77 1.61 -3.63 1.37
N PHE A 78 1.68 -4.97 1.44
CA PHE A 78 0.91 -5.85 0.57
C PHE A 78 -0.60 -5.53 0.63
N ASN A 79 -1.15 -5.35 1.84
CA ASN A 79 -2.58 -5.03 1.98
C ASN A 79 -2.93 -3.72 1.27
N VAL A 80 -2.21 -2.64 1.54
CA VAL A 80 -2.55 -1.32 0.96
C VAL A 80 -2.33 -1.26 -0.55
N GLY A 81 -1.25 -1.89 -1.03
CA GLY A 81 -0.78 -1.75 -2.41
C GLY A 81 -1.42 -2.74 -3.38
N ILE A 82 -1.89 -3.89 -2.88
CA ILE A 82 -2.40 -4.97 -3.74
C ILE A 82 -3.77 -5.43 -3.25
N PHE A 83 -3.85 -5.93 -2.02
CA PHE A 83 -5.04 -6.67 -1.59
C PHE A 83 -6.28 -5.78 -1.46
N PHE A 84 -6.19 -4.67 -0.73
CA PHE A 84 -7.27 -3.70 -0.59
C PHE A 84 -7.69 -3.08 -1.93
N ILE A 85 -6.77 -2.98 -2.88
CA ILE A 85 -7.06 -2.45 -4.21
C ILE A 85 -8.01 -3.36 -4.98
N ARG A 86 -7.88 -4.69 -4.85
CA ARG A 86 -8.82 -5.64 -5.46
C ARG A 86 -10.26 -5.42 -5.01
N LEU A 87 -10.45 -5.06 -3.74
CA LEU A 87 -11.75 -4.65 -3.20
C LEU A 87 -12.19 -3.29 -3.75
N LYS A 88 -11.30 -2.30 -3.69
CA LYS A 88 -11.58 -0.89 -4.04
C LYS A 88 -12.05 -0.71 -5.48
N VAL A 89 -11.45 -1.43 -6.43
CA VAL A 89 -11.79 -1.32 -7.87
C VAL A 89 -13.15 -1.93 -8.22
N ILE A 90 -13.78 -2.66 -7.29
CA ILE A 90 -15.13 -3.20 -7.45
C ILE A 90 -16.12 -2.30 -6.72
N VAL A 91 -15.86 -2.04 -5.43
CA VAL A 91 -16.82 -1.37 -4.55
C VAL A 91 -17.00 0.10 -4.92
N LEU A 92 -15.94 0.83 -5.26
CA LEU A 92 -16.09 2.26 -5.59
C LEU A 92 -16.91 2.45 -6.88
N PRO A 93 -16.59 1.80 -8.02
CA PRO A 93 -17.43 1.91 -9.21
C PRO A 93 -18.87 1.47 -8.96
N ALA A 94 -19.10 0.40 -8.19
CA ALA A 94 -20.45 -0.04 -7.86
C ALA A 94 -21.24 1.01 -7.05
N LEU A 95 -20.60 1.69 -6.09
CA LEU A 95 -21.22 2.78 -5.33
C LEU A 95 -21.57 4.00 -6.19
N PHE A 96 -20.85 4.22 -7.29
CA PHE A 96 -21.14 5.31 -8.24
C PHE A 96 -22.07 4.89 -9.39
N GLY A 97 -22.50 3.63 -9.43
CA GLY A 97 -23.38 3.09 -10.48
C GLY A 97 -22.66 2.73 -11.78
N ASP A 98 -21.33 2.66 -11.77
CA ASP A 98 -20.50 2.34 -12.94
C ASP A 98 -20.25 0.82 -13.09
N LEU A 99 -20.67 0.01 -12.10
CA LEU A 99 -20.44 -1.44 -12.10
C LEU A 99 -21.55 -2.18 -11.33
N ASP A 100 -22.18 -3.17 -11.98
CA ASP A 100 -23.25 -3.97 -11.37
C ASP A 100 -22.76 -5.08 -10.42
N GLY A 101 -21.44 -5.32 -10.38
CA GLY A 101 -20.82 -6.33 -9.52
C GLY A 101 -19.44 -6.78 -9.99
N PRO A 102 -18.79 -7.73 -9.29
CA PRO A 102 -17.49 -8.24 -9.67
C PRO A 102 -17.56 -9.01 -11.00
N THR A 103 -16.70 -8.64 -11.96
CA THR A 103 -16.50 -9.38 -13.21
C THR A 103 -15.67 -10.65 -12.95
N GLU A 104 -15.62 -11.56 -13.92
CA GLU A 104 -14.74 -12.75 -13.82
C GLU A 104 -13.25 -12.36 -13.71
N LYS A 105 -12.84 -11.26 -14.36
CA LYS A 105 -11.50 -10.70 -14.17
C LYS A 105 -11.28 -10.24 -12.73
N HIS A 106 -12.25 -9.55 -12.13
CA HIS A 106 -12.16 -9.12 -10.74
C HIS A 106 -12.04 -10.30 -9.78
N LYS A 107 -12.80 -11.39 -10.01
CA LYS A 107 -12.72 -12.61 -9.19
C LYS A 107 -11.36 -13.30 -9.34
N ALA A 108 -10.86 -13.43 -10.57
CA ALA A 108 -9.53 -13.98 -10.82
C ALA A 108 -8.42 -13.16 -10.14
N ASP A 109 -8.51 -11.82 -10.20
CA ASP A 109 -7.58 -10.91 -9.52
C ASP A 109 -7.65 -11.03 -7.98
N ILE A 110 -8.84 -11.35 -7.42
CA ILE A 110 -9.02 -11.65 -6.00
C ILE A 110 -8.39 -12.99 -5.64
N ASP A 111 -8.65 -14.05 -6.40
CA ASP A 111 -8.05 -15.38 -6.21
C ASP A 111 -6.52 -15.29 -6.26
N GLU A 112 -6.00 -14.50 -7.19
CA GLU A 112 -4.59 -14.21 -7.32
C GLU A 112 -4.02 -13.61 -6.03
N ALA A 113 -4.67 -12.59 -5.47
CA ALA A 113 -4.20 -11.94 -4.26
C ALA A 113 -4.30 -12.85 -3.01
N TYR A 114 -5.30 -13.73 -2.95
CA TYR A 114 -5.39 -14.74 -1.89
C TYR A 114 -4.27 -15.77 -1.97
N GLY A 115 -3.74 -16.08 -3.14
CA GLY A 115 -2.56 -16.95 -3.26
C GLY A 115 -1.31 -16.42 -2.56
N ILE A 116 -1.16 -15.10 -2.40
CA ILE A 116 -0.09 -14.49 -1.58
C ILE A 116 -0.36 -14.73 -0.11
N VAL A 117 -1.61 -14.56 0.31
CA VAL A 117 -2.03 -14.82 1.70
C VAL A 117 -1.75 -16.29 2.06
N GLU A 118 -2.07 -17.23 1.17
CA GLU A 118 -1.70 -18.64 1.33
C GLU A 118 -0.18 -18.82 1.40
N ALA A 119 0.61 -18.12 0.59
CA ALA A 119 2.08 -18.19 0.65
C ALA A 119 2.65 -17.73 2.01
N TYR A 120 2.03 -16.72 2.62
CA TYR A 120 2.39 -16.23 3.95
C TYR A 120 1.98 -17.23 5.04
N LEU A 121 0.75 -17.74 4.98
CA LEU A 121 0.20 -18.71 5.93
C LEU A 121 0.83 -20.11 5.80
N ALA A 122 1.40 -20.45 4.66
CA ALA A 122 2.17 -21.69 4.49
C ALA A 122 3.45 -21.72 5.35
N LYS A 123 3.94 -20.54 5.77
CA LYS A 123 5.16 -20.40 6.58
C LYS A 123 4.88 -20.10 8.05
N ASN A 124 3.72 -19.53 8.36
CA ASN A 124 3.39 -18.95 9.66
C ASN A 124 1.94 -19.23 10.03
N LYS A 125 1.62 -19.32 11.33
CA LYS A 125 0.22 -19.47 11.77
C LYS A 125 -0.67 -18.25 11.44
N TYR A 126 -0.09 -17.06 11.44
CA TYR A 126 -0.71 -15.78 11.11
C TYR A 126 0.07 -15.14 9.94
N VAL A 127 -0.43 -14.09 9.29
CA VAL A 127 0.14 -13.65 7.99
C VAL A 127 1.61 -13.21 8.08
N ALA A 128 2.10 -12.79 9.25
CA ALA A 128 3.47 -12.33 9.43
C ALA A 128 4.29 -13.11 10.49
N ALA A 129 3.63 -13.86 11.37
CA ALA A 129 4.25 -14.47 12.55
C ALA A 129 3.43 -15.67 13.07
N ASP A 130 3.89 -16.33 14.14
CA ASP A 130 3.16 -17.44 14.77
C ASP A 130 2.09 -16.99 15.79
N HIS A 131 1.93 -15.69 15.98
CA HIS A 131 0.91 -15.06 16.81
C HIS A 131 0.22 -13.92 16.08
N LEU A 132 -0.95 -13.49 16.59
CA LEU A 132 -1.71 -12.37 16.05
C LEU A 132 -0.87 -11.08 16.07
N THR A 133 -0.90 -10.33 14.96
CA THR A 133 -0.26 -9.02 14.80
C THR A 133 -1.20 -8.01 14.16
N ILE A 134 -0.80 -6.74 14.09
CA ILE A 134 -1.55 -5.71 13.36
C ILE A 134 -1.66 -6.00 11.85
N ALA A 135 -0.77 -6.82 11.28
CA ALA A 135 -0.90 -7.26 9.89
C ALA A 135 -2.14 -8.13 9.69
N ASP A 136 -2.46 -9.01 10.63
CA ASP A 136 -3.66 -9.85 10.58
C ASP A 136 -4.94 -9.02 10.67
N LEU A 137 -4.94 -7.97 11.51
CA LEU A 137 -6.08 -7.06 11.62
C LEU A 137 -6.29 -6.30 10.30
N SER A 138 -5.21 -5.84 9.69
CA SER A 138 -5.22 -5.10 8.42
C SER A 138 -5.64 -5.98 7.24
N VAL A 139 -4.94 -7.09 7.00
CA VAL A 139 -5.23 -8.03 5.90
C VAL A 139 -6.57 -8.72 6.13
N GLY A 140 -6.86 -9.15 7.35
CA GLY A 140 -8.09 -9.85 7.71
C GLY A 140 -9.34 -9.00 7.52
N ALA A 141 -9.30 -7.71 7.86
CA ALA A 141 -10.41 -6.79 7.59
C ALA A 141 -10.73 -6.71 6.10
N THR A 142 -9.69 -6.62 5.25
CA THR A 142 -9.86 -6.64 3.80
C THR A 142 -10.41 -7.99 3.31
N ALA A 143 -9.84 -9.12 3.76
CA ALA A 143 -10.26 -10.46 3.34
C ALA A 143 -11.74 -10.73 3.65
N ILE A 144 -12.17 -10.42 4.88
CA ILE A 144 -13.58 -10.58 5.29
C ILE A 144 -14.49 -9.66 4.47
N SER A 145 -14.02 -8.46 4.12
CA SER A 145 -14.80 -7.52 3.29
C SER A 145 -14.93 -7.98 1.84
N MET A 146 -14.04 -8.86 1.34
CA MET A 146 -14.17 -9.43 -0.01
C MET A 146 -15.14 -10.62 -0.08
N HIS A 147 -15.48 -11.26 1.04
CA HIS A 147 -16.35 -12.45 1.07
C HIS A 147 -17.69 -12.28 0.34
N PRO A 148 -18.40 -11.14 0.45
CA PRO A 148 -19.64 -10.91 -0.30
C PRO A 148 -19.45 -10.80 -1.81
N LEU A 149 -18.24 -10.44 -2.27
CA LEU A 149 -17.92 -10.24 -3.69
C LEU A 149 -17.45 -11.54 -4.36
N HIS A 150 -16.60 -12.28 -3.64
CA HIS A 150 -16.04 -13.54 -4.09
C HIS A 150 -15.77 -14.41 -2.88
N LYS A 151 -16.65 -15.38 -2.65
CA LYS A 151 -16.54 -16.27 -1.50
C LYS A 151 -15.40 -17.25 -1.75
N LEU A 152 -14.44 -17.28 -0.82
CA LEU A 152 -13.42 -18.31 -0.81
C LEU A 152 -14.06 -19.67 -0.56
N ASP A 153 -13.75 -20.63 -1.42
CA ASP A 153 -14.03 -22.04 -1.18
C ASP A 153 -12.77 -22.69 -0.61
N PRO A 154 -12.76 -23.05 0.69
CA PRO A 154 -11.60 -23.67 1.33
C PRO A 154 -11.15 -24.97 0.66
N ALA A 155 -12.03 -25.64 -0.10
CA ALA A 155 -11.68 -26.87 -0.83
C ALA A 155 -10.90 -26.59 -2.13
N ASN A 156 -10.87 -25.34 -2.62
CA ASN A 156 -10.36 -24.96 -3.93
C ASN A 156 -9.32 -23.82 -3.89
N CYS A 157 -8.88 -23.37 -2.71
CA CYS A 157 -7.79 -22.40 -2.58
C CYS A 157 -6.50 -22.94 -3.21
N LYS A 158 -5.90 -22.19 -4.15
CA LYS A 158 -4.64 -22.54 -4.82
C LYS A 158 -3.60 -21.47 -4.55
N MET A 159 -2.35 -21.88 -4.43
CA MET A 159 -1.20 -20.97 -4.47
C MET A 159 -1.19 -20.23 -5.81
N ALA A 160 -1.44 -18.93 -5.79
CA ALA A 160 -1.50 -18.13 -6.99
C ALA A 160 -0.10 -17.65 -7.43
N PRO A 161 0.19 -17.70 -8.73
CA PRO A 161 1.35 -17.03 -9.30
C PRO A 161 1.03 -15.58 -9.63
N LEU A 162 1.70 -14.64 -8.96
CA LEU A 162 1.67 -13.25 -9.41
C LEU A 162 2.80 -12.96 -10.38
N LEU A 163 2.46 -12.15 -11.38
CA LEU A 163 3.34 -11.60 -12.43
C LEU A 163 4.00 -12.58 -13.39
N TYR A 164 3.76 -13.89 -13.25
CA TYR A 164 4.09 -14.84 -14.31
C TYR A 164 2.99 -14.78 -15.38
N LYS A 165 3.35 -14.49 -16.63
CA LYS A 165 2.45 -14.49 -17.81
C LYS A 165 1.78 -15.86 -18.10
N SER A 166 1.88 -16.82 -17.19
CA SER A 166 1.31 -18.16 -17.30
C SER A 166 0.69 -18.55 -15.96
N ASN A 167 -0.42 -19.31 -16.01
CA ASN A 167 -1.08 -20.04 -14.91
C ASN A 167 -0.15 -21.07 -14.21
N THR A 168 1.16 -20.85 -14.20
CA THR A 168 2.15 -21.68 -13.53
C THR A 168 2.38 -21.08 -12.17
N SER A 169 2.03 -21.80 -11.10
CA SER A 169 2.38 -21.46 -9.71
C SER A 169 3.82 -20.92 -9.62
N PRO A 170 4.12 -20.02 -8.65
CA PRO A 170 5.50 -19.58 -8.45
C PRO A 170 6.39 -20.82 -8.36
N PRO A 171 7.60 -20.81 -8.97
CA PRO A 171 8.54 -21.90 -8.81
C PRO A 171 8.64 -22.28 -7.33
N ALA A 172 8.73 -23.57 -6.98
CA ALA A 172 8.78 -24.00 -5.58
C ALA A 172 9.93 -23.35 -4.77
N ASN A 173 10.92 -22.78 -5.45
CA ASN A 173 12.05 -22.03 -4.90
C ASN A 173 11.91 -20.49 -5.01
N ALA A 174 10.72 -19.96 -5.32
CA ALA A 174 10.48 -18.53 -5.42
C ALA A 174 10.75 -17.85 -4.07
N ARG A 175 11.84 -17.09 -4.01
CA ARG A 175 12.25 -16.36 -2.80
C ARG A 175 11.27 -15.25 -2.44
N ASN A 176 10.63 -14.65 -3.45
CA ASN A 176 9.50 -13.76 -3.32
C ASN A 176 8.28 -14.38 -4.02
N PRO A 177 7.30 -14.93 -3.28
CA PRO A 177 6.08 -15.51 -3.84
C PRO A 177 5.26 -14.53 -4.68
N MET A 178 5.41 -13.22 -4.45
CA MET A 178 4.70 -12.20 -5.22
C MET A 178 5.27 -11.95 -6.62
N GLY A 179 6.47 -12.47 -6.92
CA GLY A 179 7.12 -12.22 -8.22
C GLY A 179 7.49 -10.75 -8.47
N THR A 180 7.50 -9.91 -7.44
CA THR A 180 7.78 -8.47 -7.51
C THR A 180 9.24 -8.15 -7.21
N ILE A 181 9.66 -6.92 -7.56
CA ILE A 181 10.88 -6.30 -7.07
C ILE A 181 10.52 -5.17 -6.09
N PRO A 182 11.35 -4.90 -5.06
CA PRO A 182 12.61 -5.56 -4.73
C PRO A 182 12.42 -6.89 -3.98
N THR A 183 13.45 -7.74 -4.00
CA THR A 183 13.63 -8.88 -3.08
C THR A 183 15.01 -8.76 -2.46
N LEU A 184 15.07 -8.50 -1.16
CA LEU A 184 16.31 -8.43 -0.39
C LEU A 184 16.56 -9.78 0.30
N ILE A 185 17.82 -10.22 0.29
CA ILE A 185 18.29 -11.40 1.01
C ILE A 185 19.41 -10.97 1.93
N ASP A 186 19.21 -11.19 3.23
CA ASP A 186 20.16 -10.89 4.29
C ASP A 186 20.41 -12.14 5.14
N GLY A 187 21.43 -12.91 4.75
CA GLY A 187 21.68 -14.24 5.31
C GLY A 187 20.51 -15.19 5.04
N ASP A 188 19.87 -15.64 6.11
CA ASP A 188 18.69 -16.50 6.11
C ASP A 188 17.36 -15.72 6.02
N PHE A 189 17.41 -14.40 6.17
CA PHE A 189 16.23 -13.53 6.14
C PHE A 189 15.95 -13.05 4.71
N ILE A 190 14.73 -13.28 4.23
CA ILE A 190 14.26 -12.82 2.93
C ILE A 190 13.10 -11.87 3.16
N ILE A 191 13.18 -10.68 2.58
CA ILE A 191 12.14 -9.66 2.66
C ILE A 191 11.87 -9.05 1.29
N SER A 192 10.61 -8.84 0.99
CA SER A 192 10.11 -8.12 -0.18
C SER A 192 9.31 -6.89 0.28
N GLU A 193 8.68 -6.16 -0.65
CA GLU A 193 8.09 -4.83 -0.43
C GLU A 193 9.13 -3.73 -0.19
N SER A 194 9.13 -2.72 -1.06
CA SER A 194 10.15 -1.67 -1.07
C SER A 194 10.22 -0.88 0.24
N HIS A 195 9.07 -0.47 0.78
CA HIS A 195 9.00 0.30 2.01
C HIS A 195 9.40 -0.52 3.26
N ALA A 196 8.96 -1.77 3.36
CA ALA A 196 9.38 -2.67 4.44
C ALA A 196 10.89 -2.95 4.37
N THR A 197 11.42 -3.17 3.16
CA THR A 197 12.85 -3.36 2.91
C THR A 197 13.67 -2.13 3.33
N MET A 198 13.20 -0.91 3.00
CA MET A 198 13.85 0.33 3.44
C MET A 198 13.90 0.45 4.96
N LYS A 199 12.77 0.18 5.64
CA LYS A 199 12.67 0.20 7.11
C LYS A 199 13.59 -0.83 7.76
N TYR A 200 13.68 -2.04 7.19
CA TYR A 200 14.59 -3.08 7.63
C TYR A 200 16.05 -2.64 7.50
N LEU A 201 16.47 -2.16 6.32
CA LEU A 201 17.84 -1.71 6.08
C LEU A 201 18.26 -0.57 7.02
N LEU A 202 17.38 0.42 7.24
CA LEU A 202 17.63 1.50 8.20
C LEU A 202 17.68 1.03 9.66
N SER A 203 17.14 -0.14 9.98
CA SER A 203 17.12 -0.70 11.34
C SER A 203 18.28 -1.64 11.61
N VAL A 204 18.75 -2.36 10.61
CA VAL A 204 19.86 -3.30 10.74
C VAL A 204 21.21 -2.64 10.43
N TYR A 205 21.25 -1.81 9.38
CA TYR A 205 22.50 -1.28 8.82
C TYR A 205 22.72 0.21 9.07
N SER A 206 21.75 0.89 9.69
CA SER A 206 21.87 2.29 10.06
C SER A 206 21.55 2.47 11.54
N GLY A 207 22.28 3.36 12.19
CA GLY A 207 22.09 3.70 13.60
C GLY A 207 22.48 5.15 13.87
N GLY A 208 22.22 5.61 15.09
CA GLY A 208 22.53 6.98 15.50
C GLY A 208 21.78 8.03 14.69
N GLU A 209 22.44 9.17 14.46
CA GLU A 209 21.82 10.36 13.85
C GLU A 209 21.28 10.11 12.43
N LEU A 210 21.95 9.27 11.64
CA LEU A 210 21.49 8.98 10.27
C LEU A 210 20.14 8.23 10.27
N ARG A 211 19.98 7.24 11.15
CA ARG A 211 18.69 6.56 11.31
C ARG A 211 17.62 7.55 11.80
N GLU A 212 17.92 8.30 12.85
CA GLU A 212 16.94 9.21 13.46
C GLU A 212 16.52 10.34 12.52
N SER A 213 17.38 10.76 11.59
CA SER A 213 17.02 11.76 10.57
C SER A 213 16.14 11.23 9.43
N LEU A 214 16.25 9.94 9.08
CA LEU A 214 15.52 9.33 7.96
C LEU A 214 14.25 8.59 8.40
N TYR A 215 14.29 7.94 9.55
CA TYR A 215 13.18 7.19 10.14
C TYR A 215 13.21 7.33 11.67
N PRO A 216 12.68 8.46 12.20
CA PRO A 216 12.75 8.80 13.61
C PRO A 216 12.13 7.74 14.52
N SER A 217 12.71 7.53 15.71
CA SER A 217 12.16 6.61 16.71
C SER A 217 10.95 7.19 17.45
N ASP A 218 10.80 8.52 17.49
CA ASP A 218 9.61 9.18 18.02
C ASP A 218 8.36 8.64 17.33
N VAL A 219 7.47 8.04 18.12
CA VAL A 219 6.32 7.28 17.61
C VAL A 219 5.42 8.12 16.72
N ARG A 220 5.26 9.41 17.03
CA ARG A 220 4.37 10.31 16.28
C ARG A 220 4.98 10.67 14.94
N THR A 221 6.24 11.10 14.95
CA THR A 221 6.96 11.48 13.74
C THR A 221 7.10 10.27 12.82
N ARG A 222 7.40 9.10 13.38
CA ARG A 222 7.46 7.84 12.64
C ARG A 222 6.14 7.47 11.98
N ALA A 223 5.02 7.63 12.70
CA ALA A 223 3.69 7.34 12.15
C ALA A 223 3.35 8.22 10.95
N LEU A 224 3.78 9.50 10.95
CA LEU A 224 3.61 10.38 9.79
C LEU A 224 4.47 9.94 8.60
N VAL A 225 5.71 9.49 8.85
CA VAL A 225 6.57 8.91 7.81
C VAL A 225 5.94 7.63 7.23
N ASP A 226 5.50 6.71 8.10
CA ASP A 226 4.82 5.48 7.69
C ASP A 226 3.56 5.79 6.88
N GLN A 227 2.73 6.74 7.31
CA GLN A 227 1.54 7.19 6.58
C GLN A 227 1.89 7.69 5.16
N CYS A 228 2.95 8.48 5.00
CA CYS A 228 3.41 8.91 3.68
C CYS A 228 3.85 7.72 2.81
N MET A 229 4.51 6.72 3.39
CA MET A 229 4.88 5.48 2.68
C MET A 229 3.65 4.66 2.27
N PHE A 230 2.66 4.50 3.15
CA PHE A 230 1.40 3.83 2.82
C PHE A 230 0.58 4.59 1.78
N PHE A 231 0.57 5.92 1.84
CA PHE A 231 -0.04 6.78 0.82
C PHE A 231 0.64 6.62 -0.53
N ASN A 232 1.97 6.54 -0.57
CA ASN A 232 2.70 6.23 -1.79
C ASN A 232 2.28 4.86 -2.35
N ALA A 233 2.34 3.82 -1.53
CA ALA A 233 2.04 2.45 -1.93
C ALA A 233 0.60 2.25 -2.44
N GLY A 234 -0.39 2.85 -1.76
CA GLY A 234 -1.82 2.67 -2.07
C GLY A 234 -2.44 3.72 -2.99
N VAL A 235 -1.72 4.81 -3.30
CA VAL A 235 -2.26 5.91 -4.11
C VAL A 235 -1.30 6.31 -5.22
N PHE A 236 -0.16 6.95 -4.91
CA PHE A 236 0.72 7.51 -5.94
C PHE A 236 1.28 6.45 -6.89
N PHE A 237 1.90 5.42 -6.33
CA PHE A 237 2.56 4.39 -7.11
C PHE A 237 1.56 3.67 -8.04
N LEU A 238 0.34 3.45 -7.56
CA LEU A 238 -0.71 2.81 -8.37
C LEU A 238 -1.20 3.69 -9.51
N LYS A 239 -1.31 5.01 -9.32
CA LYS A 239 -1.65 5.93 -10.42
C LYS A 239 -0.58 5.92 -11.50
N LEU A 240 0.70 5.84 -11.10
CA LEU A 240 1.80 5.69 -12.03
C LEU A 240 1.72 4.35 -12.79
N LEU A 241 1.53 3.23 -12.08
CA LEU A 241 1.42 1.91 -12.71
C LEU A 241 0.22 1.79 -13.65
N GLY A 242 -0.90 2.45 -13.33
CA GLY A 242 -2.09 2.51 -14.18
C GLY A 242 -1.82 3.10 -15.56
N CYS A 243 -0.76 3.90 -15.73
CA CYS A 243 -0.35 4.41 -17.03
C CYS A 243 0.70 3.51 -17.71
N ILE A 244 1.63 2.97 -16.93
CA ILE A 244 2.81 2.28 -17.46
C ILE A 244 2.50 0.83 -17.82
N LEU A 245 1.79 0.09 -16.96
CA LEU A 245 1.54 -1.33 -17.21
C LEU A 245 0.64 -1.57 -18.43
N PRO A 246 -0.50 -0.86 -18.59
CA PRO A 246 -1.31 -1.02 -19.81
C PRO A 246 -0.53 -0.70 -21.08
N ALA A 247 0.37 0.29 -21.04
CA ALA A 247 1.25 0.60 -22.16
C ALA A 247 2.15 -0.59 -22.51
N VAL A 248 2.82 -1.16 -21.51
CA VAL A 248 3.71 -2.32 -21.66
C VAL A 248 2.96 -3.55 -22.18
N PHE A 249 1.68 -3.71 -21.81
CA PHE A 249 0.83 -4.83 -22.24
C PHE A 249 0.14 -4.62 -23.58
N GLY A 250 0.21 -3.42 -24.16
CA GLY A 250 -0.40 -3.14 -25.47
C GLY A 250 -1.80 -2.53 -25.41
N ASP A 251 -2.28 -2.22 -24.21
CA ASP A 251 -3.66 -1.76 -23.96
C ASP A 251 -3.78 -0.23 -23.93
N LEU A 252 -2.66 0.50 -24.11
CA LEU A 252 -2.64 1.96 -23.99
C LEU A 252 -1.58 2.64 -24.87
N ASP A 253 -1.96 3.70 -25.58
CA ASP A 253 -1.12 4.45 -26.52
C ASP A 253 -0.49 5.74 -25.92
N GLY A 254 -0.77 5.98 -24.65
CA GLY A 254 -0.35 7.15 -23.89
C GLY A 254 -1.29 7.41 -22.71
N PRO A 255 -0.89 8.25 -21.74
CA PRO A 255 -1.78 8.64 -20.65
C PRO A 255 -3.00 9.40 -21.19
N THR A 256 -4.19 8.88 -20.92
CA THR A 256 -5.47 9.55 -21.22
C THR A 256 -5.70 10.77 -20.32
N GLU A 257 -6.68 11.61 -20.66
CA GLU A 257 -7.08 12.73 -19.79
C GLU A 257 -7.52 12.25 -18.40
N GLN A 258 -8.19 11.10 -18.30
CA GLN A 258 -8.55 10.49 -17.02
C GLN A 258 -7.31 10.14 -16.19
N HIS A 259 -6.29 9.54 -16.81
CA HIS A 259 -5.04 9.24 -16.12
C HIS A 259 -4.37 10.50 -15.57
N LYS A 260 -4.32 11.58 -16.36
CA LYS A 260 -3.76 12.88 -15.94
C LYS A 260 -4.55 13.48 -14.77
N LEU A 261 -5.88 13.46 -14.84
CA LEU A 261 -6.77 13.92 -13.76
C LEU A 261 -6.55 13.14 -12.46
N GLU A 262 -6.35 11.82 -12.55
CA GLU A 262 -6.11 10.99 -11.38
C GLU A 262 -4.73 11.21 -10.76
N ILE A 263 -3.71 11.44 -11.59
CA ILE A 263 -2.37 11.83 -11.14
C ILE A 263 -2.42 13.21 -10.47
N ASP A 264 -3.10 14.18 -11.10
CA ASP A 264 -3.31 15.51 -10.54
C ASP A 264 -4.04 15.45 -9.20
N ALA A 265 -5.10 14.64 -9.09
CA ALA A 265 -5.83 14.46 -7.85
C ALA A 265 -4.95 13.88 -6.73
N ALA A 266 -4.01 12.98 -7.05
CA ALA A 266 -3.06 12.46 -6.07
C ALA A 266 -2.09 13.56 -5.58
N TYR A 267 -1.59 14.41 -6.48
CA TYR A 267 -0.78 15.57 -6.11
C TYR A 267 -1.56 16.62 -5.31
N SER A 268 -2.85 16.83 -5.60
CA SER A 268 -3.70 17.74 -4.83
C SER A 268 -3.80 17.36 -3.35
N VAL A 269 -3.72 16.06 -3.01
CA VAL A 269 -3.71 15.61 -1.61
C VAL A 269 -2.43 16.04 -0.89
N LEU A 270 -1.27 16.04 -1.56
CA LEU A 270 -0.02 16.57 -0.98
C LEU A 270 -0.08 18.09 -0.76
N GLU A 271 -0.91 18.76 -1.53
CA GLU A 271 -0.93 20.22 -1.68
C GLU A 271 -2.19 20.83 -1.06
N ALA A 272 -2.94 20.08 -0.24
CA ALA A 272 -4.26 20.43 0.29
C ALA A 272 -4.35 21.78 1.04
N TYR A 273 -3.21 22.48 1.20
CA TYR A 273 -3.05 23.76 1.86
C TYR A 273 -2.89 24.96 0.91
N LEU A 274 -2.77 24.77 -0.41
CA LEU A 274 -2.50 25.85 -1.37
C LEU A 274 -3.64 26.08 -2.37
N LYS A 275 -3.94 27.37 -2.61
CA LYS A 275 -5.09 27.81 -3.43
C LYS A 275 -4.72 28.33 -4.84
N ASP A 276 -3.47 28.76 -5.07
CA ASP A 276 -3.19 29.67 -6.19
C ASP A 276 -2.23 29.15 -7.29
N HIS A 277 -1.52 28.03 -7.06
CA HIS A 277 -0.68 27.39 -8.08
C HIS A 277 -0.84 25.87 -8.08
N LYS A 278 -0.74 25.23 -9.26
CA LYS A 278 -0.78 23.77 -9.38
C LYS A 278 0.55 23.17 -8.92
N PHE A 279 0.55 22.68 -7.68
CA PHE A 279 1.60 21.89 -7.01
C PHE A 279 3.00 22.54 -6.79
N PRO A 280 3.09 23.80 -6.31
CA PRO A 280 4.38 24.48 -6.15
C PRO A 280 5.26 23.88 -5.03
N LEU A 281 4.69 23.30 -3.97
CA LEU A 281 5.48 22.69 -2.88
C LEU A 281 6.11 21.38 -3.33
N THR A 282 5.34 20.60 -4.09
CA THR A 282 5.75 19.34 -4.69
C THR A 282 6.85 19.61 -5.70
N ALA A 283 6.69 20.60 -6.58
CA ALA A 283 7.74 21.02 -7.51
C ALA A 283 9.02 21.41 -6.76
N ALA A 284 8.91 22.28 -5.74
CA ALA A 284 10.08 22.67 -4.94
C ALA A 284 10.71 21.49 -4.17
N TRP A 285 9.90 20.55 -3.68
CA TRP A 285 10.37 19.34 -3.01
C TRP A 285 11.12 18.42 -3.98
N MET A 286 10.56 18.17 -5.16
CA MET A 286 11.21 17.39 -6.22
C MET A 286 12.53 18.03 -6.62
N SER A 287 12.60 19.34 -6.85
CA SER A 287 13.87 20.02 -7.18
C SER A 287 14.94 19.83 -6.10
N ARG A 288 14.57 19.84 -4.81
CA ARG A 288 15.53 19.54 -3.73
C ARG A 288 16.01 18.09 -3.78
N LEU A 289 15.12 17.14 -4.07
CA LEU A 289 15.47 15.73 -4.17
C LEU A 289 16.33 15.44 -5.40
N GLU A 290 16.02 16.03 -6.55
CA GLU A 290 16.80 15.90 -7.79
C GLU A 290 18.23 16.40 -7.61
N GLU A 291 18.46 17.38 -6.74
CA GLU A 291 19.79 17.87 -6.38
C GLU A 291 20.55 16.95 -5.42
N HIS A 292 19.88 16.04 -4.72
CA HIS A 292 20.51 15.14 -3.76
C HIS A 292 21.47 14.16 -4.46
N PRO A 293 22.73 13.99 -3.99
CA PRO A 293 23.73 13.17 -4.69
C PRO A 293 23.28 11.73 -4.96
N SER A 294 22.62 11.09 -4.00
CA SER A 294 22.10 9.72 -4.18
C SER A 294 20.97 9.64 -5.23
N PHE A 295 20.13 10.68 -5.33
CA PHE A 295 19.06 10.73 -6.33
C PHE A 295 19.65 10.93 -7.73
N LYS A 296 20.63 11.85 -7.89
CA LYS A 296 21.38 12.01 -9.14
C LYS A 296 22.08 10.73 -9.58
N LYS A 297 22.66 10.01 -8.63
CA LYS A 297 23.42 8.78 -8.89
C LYS A 297 22.53 7.59 -9.22
N ILE A 298 21.39 7.44 -8.54
CA ILE A 298 20.60 6.20 -8.57
C ILE A 298 19.26 6.41 -9.26
N LEU A 299 18.47 7.41 -8.85
CA LEU A 299 17.10 7.59 -9.32
C LEU A 299 17.05 8.16 -10.75
N LEU A 300 17.75 9.27 -11.02
CA LEU A 300 17.65 9.96 -12.32
C LEU A 300 18.04 9.07 -13.51
N PRO A 301 19.10 8.24 -13.45
CA PRO A 301 19.39 7.29 -14.52
C PRO A 301 18.28 6.24 -14.70
N GLY A 302 17.69 5.76 -13.59
CA GLY A 302 16.58 4.80 -13.64
C GLY A 302 15.30 5.39 -14.24
N VAL A 303 14.99 6.65 -13.92
CA VAL A 303 13.85 7.39 -14.51
C VAL A 303 14.00 7.51 -16.02
N LYS A 304 15.22 7.76 -16.53
CA LYS A 304 15.47 7.80 -17.97
C LYS A 304 15.16 6.45 -18.65
N ILE A 305 15.56 5.35 -18.03
CA ILE A 305 15.24 4.00 -18.55
C ILE A 305 13.72 3.78 -18.57
N LEU A 306 13.03 4.17 -17.50
CA LEU A 306 11.57 4.04 -17.40
C LEU A 306 10.86 4.86 -18.49
N ASP A 307 11.30 6.10 -18.71
CA ASP A 307 10.77 6.98 -19.75
C ASP A 307 10.98 6.40 -21.16
N GLU A 308 12.19 5.89 -21.45
CA GLU A 308 12.49 5.22 -22.73
C GLU A 308 11.60 3.99 -22.95
N LEU A 309 11.42 3.15 -21.92
CA LEU A 309 10.57 1.96 -21.99
C LEU A 309 9.09 2.31 -22.19
N ALA A 310 8.57 3.27 -21.42
CA ALA A 310 7.18 3.70 -21.52
C ALA A 310 6.88 4.32 -22.89
N ASN A 311 7.75 5.22 -23.37
CA ASN A 311 7.59 5.84 -24.68
C ASN A 311 7.71 4.83 -25.82
N ALA A 312 8.63 3.87 -25.74
CA ALA A 312 8.74 2.81 -26.74
C ALA A 312 7.47 1.95 -26.80
N ALA A 313 6.89 1.61 -25.65
CA ALA A 313 5.64 0.87 -25.57
C ALA A 313 4.46 1.68 -26.16
N TRP A 314 4.30 2.94 -25.77
CA TRP A 314 3.27 3.82 -26.32
C TRP A 314 3.39 4.02 -27.83
N GLN A 315 4.60 4.21 -28.35
CA GLN A 315 4.83 4.35 -29.79
C GLN A 315 4.52 3.06 -30.56
N LYS A 316 4.80 1.90 -29.96
CA LYS A 316 4.48 0.61 -30.56
C LYS A 316 2.96 0.42 -30.68
N ASN A 317 2.20 0.81 -29.67
CA ASN A 317 0.75 0.57 -29.63
C ASN A 317 -0.02 1.48 -30.59
N ARG A 318 0.53 2.67 -30.92
CA ARG A 318 -0.02 3.59 -31.93
C ARG A 318 0.07 3.11 -33.39
N LYS A 319 0.79 2.01 -33.66
CA LYS A 319 1.03 1.47 -35.01
C LYS A 319 0.13 0.29 -35.29
#